data_AF-A0A8T4C745-F1
#
_entry.id   AF-A0A8T4C745-F1
#
_cell.length_a   1.000
_cell.length_b   1.000
_cell.length_c   1.000
_cell.angle_alpha   90.00
_cell.angle_beta   90.00
_cell.angle_gamma   90.00
#
_symmetry.space_group_name_H-M   'P 1'
#
loop_
_entity.id
_entity.type
_entity.pdbx_description
1 polymer ?
#
loop_
_entity_poly.entity_id
_entity_poly.type
_entity_poly.pdbx_seq_one_letter_code
_entity_poly.pdbx_strand_id
1 'polypeptide(L)'
;MAGKKARGYRAKTRAKITGSKNRPTVTQLLRTYTEGDKVQIVINGTIHKGMPFRRFHGLTGTVLGMQGRAVRVAVKQGSQDCELVVSPIHLKEIHNMSATEAA
;
A
#
# COMPACT_ATOMS: atom_id res chain seq x y z
N MET A 1 30.82 -15.23 -4.34
CA MET A 1 30.16 -15.53 -5.64
C MET A 1 29.99 -14.24 -6.43
N ALA A 2 30.87 -14.00 -7.40
CA ALA A 2 30.78 -12.85 -8.29
C ALA A 2 29.46 -12.89 -9.07
N GLY A 3 28.71 -11.77 -9.07
CA GLY A 3 27.47 -11.62 -9.86
C GLY A 3 26.13 -11.78 -9.12
N LYS A 4 26.10 -12.17 -7.83
CA LYS A 4 24.84 -12.17 -7.05
C LYS A 4 24.42 -10.72 -6.75
N LYS A 5 23.31 -10.26 -7.34
CA LYS A 5 22.70 -8.97 -7.01
C LYS A 5 22.28 -8.91 -5.54
N ALA A 6 22.55 -7.78 -4.90
CA ALA A 6 22.18 -7.51 -3.52
C ALA A 6 20.66 -7.68 -3.29
N ARG A 7 20.27 -8.21 -2.12
CA ARG A 7 18.88 -8.43 -1.71
C ARG A 7 18.37 -7.31 -0.79
N GLY A 8 18.58 -6.06 -1.18
CA GLY A 8 18.09 -4.90 -0.43
C GLY A 8 16.60 -4.62 -0.60
N TYR A 9 16.08 -3.71 0.22
CA TYR A 9 14.70 -3.22 0.18
C TYR A 9 14.28 -2.70 -1.22
N ARG A 10 15.21 -2.07 -1.93
CA ARG A 10 15.01 -1.50 -3.28
C ARG A 10 15.65 -2.33 -4.40
N ALA A 11 16.00 -3.58 -4.14
CA ALA A 11 16.53 -4.45 -5.18
C ALA A 11 15.43 -4.82 -6.20
N LYS A 12 15.72 -4.67 -7.50
CA LYS A 12 14.81 -5.01 -8.61
C LYS A 12 13.47 -4.23 -8.59
N THR A 13 13.46 -3.00 -8.06
CA THR A 13 12.26 -2.15 -7.98
C THR A 13 12.22 -1.01 -8.99
N ARG A 14 13.18 -0.96 -9.94
CA ARG A 14 13.34 0.17 -10.87
C ARG A 14 12.04 0.58 -11.55
N ALA A 15 11.21 -0.38 -12.00
CA ALA A 15 9.92 -0.08 -12.65
C ALA A 15 8.73 -0.02 -11.67
N LYS A 16 8.83 -0.67 -10.50
CA LYS A 16 7.71 -0.83 -9.56
C LYS A 16 7.51 0.37 -8.64
N ILE A 17 8.60 1.06 -8.29
CA ILE A 17 8.61 2.17 -7.33
C ILE A 17 9.02 3.46 -8.07
N THR A 18 8.92 3.49 -9.40
CA THR A 18 9.11 4.74 -10.13
C THR A 18 8.00 5.69 -9.71
N GLY A 19 8.36 6.78 -9.03
CA GLY A 19 7.41 7.85 -8.74
C GLY A 19 7.02 8.59 -10.02
N SER A 20 5.83 9.18 -10.02
CA SER A 20 5.51 10.21 -11.02
C SER A 20 6.40 11.44 -10.76
N LYS A 21 6.70 12.21 -11.83
CA LYS A 21 7.43 13.48 -11.70
C LYS A 21 6.65 14.53 -10.89
N ASN A 22 5.36 14.31 -10.69
CA ASN A 22 4.45 15.25 -10.05
C ASN A 22 4.49 15.09 -8.53
N ARG A 23 4.27 16.21 -7.83
CA ARG A 23 4.08 16.19 -6.39
C ARG A 23 2.76 15.47 -6.06
N PRO A 24 2.72 14.69 -4.97
CA PRO A 24 1.48 14.08 -4.49
C PRO A 24 0.46 15.16 -4.13
N THR A 25 -0.82 14.86 -4.33
CA THR A 25 -1.89 15.78 -3.96
C THR A 25 -2.13 15.76 -2.46
N VAL A 26 -2.61 16.88 -1.91
CA VAL A 26 -2.94 17.00 -0.48
C VAL A 26 -4.03 16.00 -0.07
N THR A 27 -4.98 15.75 -0.96
CA THR A 27 -6.06 14.77 -0.77
C THR A 27 -5.52 13.36 -0.50
N GLN A 28 -4.46 12.93 -1.19
CA GLN A 28 -3.85 11.61 -0.96
C GLN A 28 -3.13 11.51 0.38
N LEU A 29 -2.61 12.64 0.90
CA LEU A 29 -1.89 12.69 2.17
C LEU A 29 -2.82 12.67 3.38
N LEU A 30 -3.98 13.31 3.27
CA LEU A 30 -4.95 13.49 4.36
C LEU A 30 -6.10 12.47 4.32
N ARG A 31 -6.04 11.49 3.42
CA ARG A 31 -7.10 10.49 3.28
C ARG A 31 -7.26 9.68 4.55
N THR A 32 -8.48 9.60 5.04
CA THR A 32 -8.89 8.82 6.21
C THR A 32 -9.54 7.52 5.74
N TYR A 33 -9.34 6.46 6.50
CA TYR A 33 -9.90 5.13 6.22
C TYR A 33 -10.68 4.64 7.44
N THR A 34 -11.73 3.88 7.19
CA THR A 34 -12.54 3.24 8.21
C THR A 34 -12.21 1.74 8.30
N GLU A 35 -12.50 1.14 9.45
CA GLU A 35 -12.28 -0.28 9.66
C GLU A 35 -13.17 -1.10 8.73
N GLY A 36 -12.60 -2.13 8.07
CA GLY A 36 -13.31 -2.95 7.09
C GLY A 36 -13.18 -2.48 5.64
N ASP A 37 -12.62 -1.29 5.38
CA ASP A 37 -12.40 -0.83 4.02
C ASP A 37 -11.43 -1.72 3.25
N LYS A 38 -11.73 -1.98 1.98
CA LYS A 38 -10.84 -2.70 1.06
C LYS A 38 -9.89 -1.74 0.38
N VAL A 39 -8.61 -1.97 0.59
CA VAL A 39 -7.54 -1.10 0.07
C VAL A 39 -6.53 -1.91 -0.71
N GLN A 40 -6.07 -1.34 -1.82
CA GLN A 40 -4.93 -1.83 -2.57
C GLN A 40 -3.66 -1.09 -2.15
N ILE A 41 -2.59 -1.84 -1.95
CA ILE A 41 -1.28 -1.27 -1.64
C ILE A 41 -0.56 -0.90 -2.93
N VAL A 42 -0.48 0.39 -3.21
CA VAL A 42 0.22 0.95 -4.38
C VAL A 42 1.32 1.87 -3.89
N ILE A 43 2.55 1.37 -3.97
CA ILE A 43 3.73 2.13 -3.51
C ILE A 43 3.96 3.33 -4.41
N ASN A 44 3.98 4.51 -3.80
CA ASN A 44 4.36 5.75 -4.46
C ASN A 44 5.84 6.03 -4.19
N GLY A 45 6.66 6.13 -5.24
CA GLY A 45 8.09 6.36 -5.11
C GLY A 45 8.48 7.75 -4.61
N THR A 46 7.60 8.75 -4.74
CA THR A 46 7.90 10.15 -4.43
C THR A 46 7.97 10.42 -2.91
N ILE A 47 7.20 9.68 -2.11
CA ILE A 47 7.25 9.74 -0.64
C ILE A 47 7.91 8.48 -0.10
N HIS A 48 8.86 8.65 0.81
CA HIS A 48 9.59 7.53 1.41
C HIS A 48 9.07 7.16 2.81
N LYS A 49 8.31 8.05 3.46
CA LYS A 49 7.74 7.81 4.79
C LYS A 49 6.59 6.81 4.71
N GLY A 50 6.58 5.83 5.60
CA GLY A 50 5.53 4.80 5.66
C GLY A 50 5.47 3.88 4.44
N MET A 51 6.56 3.79 3.66
CA MET A 51 6.65 2.95 2.46
C MET A 51 6.71 1.47 2.84
N PRO A 52 5.79 0.63 2.32
CA PRO A 52 5.83 -0.80 2.59
C PRO A 52 6.88 -1.52 1.73
N PHE A 53 7.20 -2.77 2.10
CA PHE A 53 8.15 -3.57 1.34
C PHE A 53 7.63 -3.91 -0.06
N ARG A 54 8.53 -4.01 -1.05
CA ARG A 54 8.20 -4.28 -2.47
C ARG A 54 7.39 -5.57 -2.72
N ARG A 55 7.36 -6.50 -1.76
CA ARG A 55 6.58 -7.75 -1.87
C ARG A 55 5.08 -7.52 -1.72
N PHE A 56 4.67 -6.44 -1.06
CA PHE A 56 3.27 -6.14 -0.80
C PHE A 56 2.65 -5.22 -1.87
N HIS A 57 3.47 -4.73 -2.79
CA HIS A 57 2.99 -3.91 -3.90
C HIS A 57 1.99 -4.68 -4.77
N GLY A 58 0.82 -4.11 -4.98
CA GLY A 58 -0.27 -4.66 -5.79
C GLY A 58 -1.21 -5.61 -5.04
N LEU A 59 -0.92 -5.93 -3.77
CA LEU A 59 -1.82 -6.74 -2.96
C LEU A 59 -2.99 -5.89 -2.44
N THR A 60 -4.11 -6.57 -2.24
CA THR A 60 -5.30 -6.02 -1.61
C THR A 60 -5.35 -6.48 -0.16
N GLY A 61 -5.73 -5.58 0.74
CA GLY A 61 -5.91 -5.85 2.14
C GLY A 61 -7.17 -5.20 2.69
N THR A 62 -7.45 -5.51 3.94
CA THR A 62 -8.53 -4.90 4.72
C THR A 62 -7.94 -3.97 5.78
N VAL A 63 -8.55 -2.81 5.95
CA VAL A 63 -8.15 -1.86 6.99
C VAL A 63 -8.60 -2.39 8.34
N LEU A 64 -7.66 -2.52 9.27
CA LEU A 64 -7.93 -2.89 10.67
C LEU A 64 -8.17 -1.66 11.55
N GLY A 65 -7.68 -0.50 11.13
CA GLY A 65 -7.84 0.77 11.86
C GLY A 65 -6.73 1.77 11.54
N MET A 66 -6.78 2.93 12.20
CA MET A 66 -5.76 3.97 12.08
C MET A 66 -4.78 3.91 13.27
N GLN A 67 -3.50 4.11 12.98
CA GLN A 67 -2.45 4.25 13.98
C GLN A 67 -1.74 5.59 13.77
N GLY A 68 -2.17 6.61 14.52
CA GLY A 68 -1.73 7.98 14.32
C GLY A 68 -2.05 8.47 12.91
N ARG A 69 -1.02 8.76 12.11
CA ARG A 69 -1.18 9.18 10.69
C ARG A 69 -1.07 8.03 9.69
N ALA A 70 -0.82 6.82 10.16
CA ALA A 70 -0.70 5.62 9.33
C ALA A 70 -1.95 4.76 9.48
N VAL A 71 -2.11 3.84 8.54
CA VAL A 71 -3.22 2.88 8.47
C VAL A 71 -2.67 1.49 8.74
N ARG A 72 -3.32 0.72 9.60
CA ARG A 72 -3.04 -0.71 9.80
C ARG A 72 -3.86 -1.50 8.80
N VAL A 73 -3.17 -2.30 8.00
CA VAL A 73 -3.77 -3.09 6.91
C VAL A 73 -3.39 -4.55 7.10
N ALA A 74 -4.41 -5.41 7.15
CA ALA A 74 -4.23 -6.86 7.07
C ALA A 74 -4.13 -7.27 5.60
N VAL A 75 -3.05 -7.96 5.24
CA VAL A 75 -2.79 -8.44 3.89
C VAL A 75 -2.37 -9.90 3.94
N LYS A 76 -2.92 -10.68 3.01
CA LYS A 76 -2.53 -12.07 2.86
C LYS A 76 -1.33 -12.20 1.93
N GLN A 77 -0.22 -12.74 2.44
CA GLN A 77 0.96 -13.06 1.67
C GLN A 77 1.11 -14.58 1.54
N GLY A 78 0.60 -15.12 0.43
CA GLY A 78 0.54 -16.57 0.25
C GLY A 78 -0.41 -17.20 1.27
N SER A 79 0.12 -18.01 2.18
CA SER A 79 -0.66 -18.63 3.26
C SER A 79 -0.63 -17.86 4.58
N GLN A 80 0.17 -16.81 4.69
CA GLN A 80 0.38 -16.08 5.94
C GLN A 80 -0.39 -14.76 5.93
N ASP A 81 -1.10 -14.51 7.01
CA ASP A 81 -1.72 -13.20 7.25
C ASP A 81 -0.66 -12.28 7.85
N CYS A 82 -0.42 -11.16 7.18
CA CYS A 82 0.59 -10.18 7.54
C CYS A 82 -0.09 -8.85 7.83
N GLU A 83 0.36 -8.19 8.88
CA GLU A 83 -0.07 -6.83 9.19
C GLU A 83 0.96 -5.81 8.74
N LEU A 84 0.48 -4.71 8.16
CA LEU A 84 1.30 -3.64 7.62
C LEU A 84 0.84 -2.29 8.17
N VAL A 85 1.79 -1.48 8.62
CA VAL A 85 1.57 -0.08 8.99
C VAL A 85 2.04 0.78 7.82
N VAL A 86 1.10 1.42 7.13
CA VAL A 86 1.34 2.09 5.84
C VAL A 86 0.77 3.50 5.85
N SER A 87 1.46 4.46 5.26
CA SER A 87 0.91 5.81 5.08
C SER A 87 -0.22 5.84 4.03
N PRO A 88 -1.26 6.68 4.20
CA PRO A 88 -2.39 6.81 3.27
C PRO A 88 -1.99 6.99 1.80
N ILE A 89 -0.86 7.67 1.54
CA ILE A 89 -0.35 7.92 0.19
C ILE A 89 0.00 6.63 -0.59
N HIS A 90 0.25 5.53 0.10
CA HIS A 90 0.58 4.25 -0.51
C HIS A 90 -0.63 3.30 -0.60
N LEU A 91 -1.82 3.81 -0.28
CA LEU A 91 -3.07 3.07 -0.32
C LEU A 91 -3.97 3.67 -1.39
N LYS A 92 -4.70 2.78 -2.05
CA LYS A 92 -5.74 3.14 -3.00
C LYS A 92 -7.01 2.39 -2.61
N GLU A 93 -8.09 3.11 -2.37
CA GLU A 93 -9.39 2.47 -2.15
C GLU A 93 -9.83 1.76 -3.42
N ILE A 94 -10.32 0.54 -3.24
CA ILE A 94 -11.07 -0.16 -4.28
C ILE A 94 -12.53 0.16 -3.98
N HIS A 95 -13.26 0.72 -4.95
CA HIS A 95 -14.70 0.93 -4.80
C HIS A 95 -15.36 -0.40 -4.44
N ASN A 96 -15.91 -0.48 -3.24
CA ASN A 96 -16.76 -1.58 -2.85
C ASN A 96 -18.10 -1.36 -3.56
N MET A 97 -18.34 -2.10 -4.64
CA MET A 97 -19.72 -2.35 -5.06
C MET A 97 -20.31 -3.38 -4.08
N SER A 98 -20.72 -2.92 -2.91
CA SER A 98 -21.39 -3.77 -1.92
C SER A 98 -22.90 -3.48 -1.93
N ALA A 99 -23.61 -4.26 -2.74
CA ALA A 99 -24.96 -4.76 -2.47
C ALA A 99 -26.13 -3.76 -2.28
N THR A 100 -26.19 -2.68 -3.07
CA THR A 100 -27.40 -1.84 -3.19
C THR A 100 -28.01 -1.81 -4.60
N GLU A 101 -27.59 -2.70 -5.51
CA GLU A 101 -28.20 -2.89 -6.85
C GLU A 101 -28.96 -4.22 -6.95
N ALA A 102 -29.56 -4.67 -5.85
CA ALA A 102 -30.43 -5.83 -5.80
C ALA A 102 -31.79 -5.45 -5.18
N ALA A 103 -32.51 -4.55 -5.85
CA ALA A 103 -33.93 -4.29 -5.65
C ALA A 103 -34.52 -3.69 -6.92
#